data_AF-A0AAE2JV74-F1
#
_entry.id   AF-A0AAE2JV74-F1
#
_cell.length_a   1.000
_cell.length_b   1.000
_cell.length_c   1.000
_cell.angle_alpha   90.00
_cell.angle_beta   90.00
_cell.angle_gamma   90.00
#
_symmetry.space_group_name_H-M   'P 1'
#
loop_
_entity.id
_entity.type
_entity.pdbx_description
1 polymer ?
#
loop_
_entity_poly.entity_id
_entity_poly.type
_entity_poly.pdbx_seq_one_letter_code
_entity_poly.pdbx_strand_id
1 'polypeptide(L)'
;MKWLLMPVLLCSLASSAFLETKELPTKQKLDDDLKKQAVEADIFKMKKGEVEKETKVYAEGAAASADQEGIFALSVKAGTVYVENLTGRRVQPGDNVRVYGMYQGLRNGHPLIAAVLIETL
;
A
#
# COMPACT_ATOMS: atom_id res chain seq x y z
N MET A 1 17.58 -67.68 17.37
CA MET A 1 17.23 -66.34 16.83
C MET A 1 15.85 -66.00 17.35
N LYS A 2 15.73 -65.01 18.23
CA LYS A 2 14.55 -64.76 19.08
C LYS A 2 14.01 -63.38 18.70
N TRP A 3 12.90 -63.34 17.96
CA TRP A 3 12.20 -62.10 17.60
C TRP A 3 11.14 -61.85 18.67
N LEU A 4 11.29 -60.76 19.42
CA LEU A 4 10.30 -60.29 20.38
C LEU A 4 9.43 -59.23 19.69
N LEU A 5 8.14 -59.55 19.55
CA LEU A 5 7.10 -58.56 19.31
C LEU A 5 7.03 -57.61 20.51
N MET A 6 7.16 -56.30 20.27
CA MET A 6 6.75 -55.28 21.23
C MET A 6 5.33 -54.80 20.91
N PRO A 7 4.44 -54.64 21.91
CA PRO A 7 3.11 -54.12 21.71
C PRO A 7 3.12 -52.59 21.66
N VAL A 8 2.29 -52.07 20.77
CA VAL A 8 1.82 -50.69 20.72
C VAL A 8 1.09 -50.37 22.04
N LEU A 9 1.47 -49.28 22.72
CA LEU A 9 0.60 -48.62 23.69
C LEU A 9 0.41 -47.15 23.33
N LEU A 10 -0.86 -46.79 23.28
CA LEU A 10 -1.49 -45.57 22.80
C LEU A 10 -1.65 -44.55 23.96
N CYS A 11 -1.75 -43.26 23.60
CA CYS A 11 -2.28 -42.13 24.39
C CYS A 11 -1.40 -41.65 25.56
N SER A 12 -1.36 -40.38 25.96
CA SER A 12 -1.97 -39.10 25.61
C SER A 12 -1.35 -38.08 26.59
N LEU A 13 -1.08 -36.83 26.20
CA LEU A 13 -1.39 -35.61 26.97
C LEU A 13 -0.53 -34.42 26.52
N ALA A 14 -1.19 -33.52 25.78
CA ALA A 14 -1.16 -32.06 25.96
C ALA A 14 0.19 -31.38 26.23
N SER A 15 0.72 -30.75 25.18
CA SER A 15 1.05 -29.31 25.24
C SER A 15 1.17 -28.76 23.82
N SER A 16 0.03 -28.64 23.15
CA SER A 16 -0.19 -27.60 22.15
C SER A 16 -0.29 -26.25 22.88
N ALA A 17 0.82 -25.78 23.42
CA ALA A 17 0.95 -24.42 23.90
C ALA A 17 1.75 -23.64 22.85
N PHE A 18 1.07 -22.65 22.26
CA PHE A 18 1.69 -21.46 21.69
C PHE A 18 2.33 -21.62 20.29
N LEU A 19 1.53 -22.08 19.31
CA LEU A 19 1.66 -21.53 17.97
C LEU A 19 0.82 -20.25 17.92
N GLU A 20 1.45 -19.11 18.20
CA GLU A 20 0.99 -17.82 17.68
C GLU A 20 0.89 -17.96 16.16
N THR A 21 -0.30 -18.30 15.68
CA THR A 21 -0.66 -18.08 14.29
C THR A 21 -0.73 -16.58 14.12
N LYS A 22 0.40 -15.95 13.78
CA LYS A 22 0.42 -14.60 13.23
C LYS A 22 -0.34 -14.69 11.90
N GLU A 23 -1.66 -14.55 11.97
CA GLU A 23 -2.50 -14.43 10.78
C GLU A 23 -1.91 -13.30 9.93
N LEU A 24 -1.47 -13.66 8.71
CA LEU A 24 -1.00 -12.68 7.76
C LEU A 24 -2.14 -11.66 7.55
N PRO A 25 -1.86 -10.35 7.65
CA PRO A 25 -2.90 -9.35 7.54
C PRO A 25 -3.60 -9.47 6.18
N THR A 26 -4.92 -9.42 6.20
CA THR A 26 -5.72 -9.40 4.97
C THR A 26 -5.44 -8.12 4.19
N LYS A 27 -5.66 -8.14 2.86
CA LYS A 27 -5.54 -6.94 2.02
C LYS A 27 -6.34 -5.76 2.57
N GLN A 28 -7.57 -6.02 3.03
CA GLN A 28 -8.43 -5.01 3.63
C GLN A 28 -7.82 -4.37 4.88
N LYS A 29 -7.19 -5.17 5.74
CA LYS A 29 -6.50 -4.65 6.93
C LYS A 29 -5.30 -3.78 6.56
N LEU A 30 -4.54 -4.16 5.52
CA LEU A 30 -3.42 -3.37 5.00
C LEU A 30 -3.88 -2.03 4.41
N ASP A 31 -4.97 -2.05 3.64
CA ASP A 31 -5.57 -0.85 3.06
C ASP A 31 -6.09 0.10 4.16
N ASP A 32 -6.75 -0.45 5.18
CA ASP A 32 -7.24 0.32 6.33
C ASP A 32 -6.08 0.92 7.15
N ASP A 33 -5.01 0.17 7.37
CA ASP A 33 -3.83 0.66 8.09
C ASP A 33 -3.09 1.74 7.28
N LEU A 34 -3.02 1.60 5.95
CA LEU A 34 -2.48 2.63 5.07
C LEU A 34 -3.31 3.91 5.16
N LYS A 35 -4.64 3.82 5.09
CA LYS A 35 -5.54 4.98 5.20
C LYS A 35 -5.38 5.72 6.53
N LYS A 36 -5.18 5.01 7.63
CA LYS A 36 -4.98 5.60 8.97
C LYS A 36 -3.64 6.30 9.13
N GLN A 37 -2.60 5.76 8.49
CA GLN A 37 -1.23 6.27 8.61
C GLN A 37 -0.89 7.32 7.55
N ALA A 38 -1.62 7.35 6.44
CA ALA A 38 -1.38 8.30 5.37
C ALA A 38 -1.75 9.72 5.79
N VAL A 39 -0.81 10.64 5.60
CA VAL A 39 -1.04 12.08 5.80
C VAL A 39 -1.38 12.74 4.47
N GLU A 40 -2.13 13.85 4.49
CA GLU A 40 -2.45 14.57 3.26
C GLU A 40 -1.16 15.08 2.59
N ALA A 41 -1.06 14.93 1.27
CA ALA A 41 0.09 15.35 0.49
C ALA A 41 0.21 16.88 0.43
N ASP A 42 1.03 17.44 1.31
CA ASP A 42 1.39 18.87 1.28
C ASP A 42 2.44 19.13 0.19
N ILE A 43 1.98 19.55 -1.00
CA ILE A 43 2.83 19.82 -2.17
C ILE A 43 3.92 20.86 -1.85
N PHE A 44 3.62 21.86 -1.03
CA PHE A 44 4.60 22.92 -0.73
C PHE A 44 5.75 22.36 0.11
N LYS A 45 5.44 21.58 1.14
CA LYS A 45 6.47 20.92 1.96
C LYS A 45 7.27 19.89 1.17
N MET A 46 6.60 19.08 0.34
CA MET A 46 7.28 18.11 -0.52
C MET A 46 8.28 18.77 -1.47
N LYS A 47 7.89 19.89 -2.10
CA LYS A 47 8.78 20.67 -2.99
C LYS A 47 9.95 21.32 -2.26
N LYS A 48 9.79 21.68 -0.99
CA LYS A 48 10.87 22.20 -0.14
C LYS A 48 11.79 21.11 0.42
N GLY A 49 11.47 19.83 0.21
CA GLY A 49 12.21 18.72 0.80
C GLY A 49 11.96 18.53 2.29
N GLU A 50 10.86 19.08 2.82
CA GLU A 50 10.46 18.96 4.23
C GLU A 50 9.68 17.66 4.51
N VAL A 51 9.41 16.85 3.47
CA VAL A 51 8.77 15.54 3.57
C VAL A 51 9.78 14.48 3.16
N GLU A 52 10.02 13.51 4.03
CA GLU A 52 10.92 12.41 3.76
C GLU A 52 10.32 11.46 2.72
N LYS A 53 11.18 10.85 1.90
CA LYS A 53 10.76 9.76 1.00
C LYS A 53 10.18 8.61 1.83
N GLU A 54 9.36 7.78 1.20
CA GLU A 54 8.65 6.65 1.81
C GLU A 54 7.56 7.04 2.82
N THR A 55 7.39 8.34 3.10
CA THR A 55 6.25 8.84 3.89
C THR A 55 4.94 8.40 3.24
N LYS A 56 4.07 7.78 4.03
CA LYS A 56 2.73 7.38 3.61
C LYS A 56 1.86 8.63 3.46
N VAL A 57 1.31 8.81 2.27
CA VAL A 57 0.55 10.00 1.92
C VAL A 57 -0.71 9.65 1.13
N TYR A 58 -1.67 10.58 1.16
CA TYR A 58 -2.81 10.55 0.26
C TYR A 58 -2.98 11.88 -0.47
N ALA A 59 -3.52 11.82 -1.69
CA ALA A 59 -3.85 13.00 -2.48
C ALA A 59 -5.19 12.79 -3.19
N GLU A 60 -5.93 13.87 -3.38
CA GLU A 60 -7.26 13.87 -3.98
C GLU A 60 -7.33 14.88 -5.12
N GLY A 61 -7.83 14.43 -6.27
CA GLY A 61 -7.95 15.28 -7.44
C GLY A 61 -8.47 14.58 -8.68
N ALA A 62 -8.47 15.31 -9.79
CA ALA A 62 -8.86 14.78 -11.09
C ALA A 62 -7.66 14.13 -11.77
N ALA A 63 -7.79 12.88 -12.18
CA ALA A 63 -6.79 12.21 -12.98
C ALA A 63 -6.69 12.86 -14.37
N ALA A 64 -5.48 13.22 -14.77
CA ALA A 64 -5.13 13.59 -16.12
C ALA A 64 -4.46 12.41 -16.82
N SER A 65 -4.19 12.54 -18.13
CA SER A 65 -3.68 11.47 -18.99
C SER A 65 -2.56 10.64 -18.34
N ALA A 66 -2.67 9.31 -18.47
CA ALA A 66 -1.63 8.37 -18.10
C ALA A 66 -0.55 8.30 -19.19
N ASP A 67 0.71 8.18 -18.79
CA ASP A 67 1.82 7.81 -19.66
C ASP A 67 1.83 6.29 -19.90
N GLN A 68 2.73 5.85 -20.78
CA GLN A 68 2.86 4.43 -21.15
C GLN A 68 3.42 3.55 -20.01
N GLU A 69 3.94 4.15 -18.93
CA GLU A 69 4.61 3.46 -17.82
C GLU A 69 3.67 3.24 -16.63
N GLY A 70 2.38 3.55 -16.77
CA GLY A 70 1.42 3.43 -15.68
C GLY A 70 1.51 4.58 -14.68
N ILE A 71 2.13 5.70 -15.06
CA ILE A 71 2.15 6.92 -14.25
C ILE A 71 1.16 7.91 -14.84
N PHE A 72 0.38 8.57 -14.01
CA PHE A 72 -0.54 9.62 -14.45
C PHE A 72 -0.36 10.89 -13.62
N ALA A 73 -0.76 12.02 -14.18
CA ALA A 73 -0.80 13.28 -13.44
C ALA A 73 -2.13 13.39 -12.70
N LEU A 74 -2.10 13.73 -11.42
CA LEU A 74 -3.26 14.04 -10.60
C LEU A 74 -3.30 15.56 -10.39
N SER A 75 -4.37 16.18 -10.88
CA SER A 75 -4.63 17.61 -10.70
C SER A 75 -5.33 17.82 -9.36
N VAL A 76 -4.59 18.35 -8.38
CA VAL A 76 -5.10 18.65 -7.04
C VAL A 76 -5.18 20.17 -6.84
N LYS A 77 -5.89 20.62 -5.81
CA LYS A 77 -6.11 22.07 -5.57
C LYS A 77 -4.81 22.88 -5.47
N ALA A 78 -3.76 22.30 -4.91
CA ALA A 78 -2.47 22.96 -4.70
C ALA A 78 -1.45 22.74 -5.85
N GLY A 79 -1.82 22.04 -6.93
CA GLY A 79 -0.97 21.83 -8.10
C GLY A 79 -1.08 20.43 -8.69
N THR A 80 -0.01 19.98 -9.35
CA THR A 80 0.06 18.64 -9.95
C THR A 80 0.93 17.71 -9.13
N VAL A 81 0.44 16.49 -8.93
CA VAL A 81 1.16 15.34 -8.36
C VAL A 81 1.25 14.25 -9.42
N TYR A 82 2.41 13.62 -9.59
CA TYR A 82 2.51 12.40 -10.40
C TYR A 82 2.20 11.18 -9.54
N VAL A 83 1.45 10.24 -10.10
CA VAL A 83 1.03 9.02 -9.43
C VAL A 83 1.47 7.83 -10.25
N GLU A 84 2.41 7.06 -9.72
CA GLU A 84 2.75 5.74 -10.25
C GLU A 84 1.71 4.73 -9.75
N ASN A 85 1.00 4.09 -10.68
CA ASN A 85 -0.11 3.21 -10.36
C ASN A 85 0.35 1.76 -10.21
N LEU A 86 0.58 1.34 -8.97
CA LEU A 86 0.97 -0.03 -8.63
C LEU A 86 -0.24 -0.95 -8.35
N THR A 87 -1.47 -0.44 -8.53
CA THR A 87 -2.69 -1.19 -8.20
C THR A 87 -3.15 -2.12 -9.31
N GLY A 88 -2.66 -1.91 -10.55
CA GLY A 88 -3.15 -2.57 -11.76
C GLY A 88 -4.54 -2.10 -12.21
N ARG A 89 -5.18 -1.18 -11.48
CA ARG A 89 -6.50 -0.63 -11.83
C ARG A 89 -6.35 0.45 -12.89
N ARG A 90 -7.11 0.40 -13.97
CA ARG A 90 -7.12 1.49 -14.96
C ARG A 90 -7.86 2.71 -14.40
N VAL A 91 -7.23 3.89 -14.50
CA VAL A 91 -7.81 5.20 -14.17
C VAL A 91 -8.02 5.96 -15.48
N GLN A 92 -9.18 6.60 -15.66
CA GLN A 92 -9.49 7.36 -16.85
C GLN A 92 -9.24 8.86 -16.64
N PRO A 93 -8.84 9.61 -17.69
CA PRO A 93 -8.78 11.06 -17.61
C PRO A 93 -10.15 11.64 -17.23
N GLY A 94 -10.15 12.53 -16.23
CA GLY A 94 -11.36 13.14 -15.67
C GLY A 94 -11.92 12.45 -14.42
N ASP A 95 -11.44 11.25 -14.08
CA ASP A 95 -11.88 10.57 -12.86
C ASP A 95 -11.43 11.36 -11.62
N ASN A 96 -12.38 11.69 -10.73
CA ASN A 96 -12.03 12.18 -9.41
C ASN A 96 -11.63 10.98 -8.54
N VAL A 97 -10.39 10.99 -8.08
CA VAL A 97 -9.83 9.88 -7.32
C VAL A 97 -9.11 10.37 -6.08
N ARG A 98 -9.11 9.51 -5.06
CA ARG A 98 -8.19 9.59 -3.93
C ARG A 98 -7.16 8.48 -4.03
N VAL A 99 -5.90 8.86 -4.02
CA VAL A 99 -4.77 7.93 -4.12
C VAL A 99 -4.08 7.83 -2.79
N TYR A 100 -3.65 6.62 -2.42
CA TYR A 100 -2.89 6.33 -1.22
C TYR A 100 -1.61 5.60 -1.58
N GLY A 101 -0.49 6.05 -1.03
CA GLY A 101 0.82 5.52 -1.43
C GLY A 101 1.97 6.10 -0.63
N MET A 102 3.17 5.90 -1.17
CA MET A 102 4.41 6.43 -0.60
C MET A 102 4.97 7.55 -1.46
N TYR A 103 5.43 8.62 -0.82
CA TYR A 103 6.15 9.69 -1.50
C TYR A 103 7.53 9.22 -1.98
N GLN A 104 7.83 9.38 -3.27
CA GLN A 104 9.08 8.91 -3.89
C GLN A 104 10.08 10.05 -4.21
N GLY A 105 9.73 11.28 -3.85
CA GLY A 105 10.48 12.48 -4.23
C GLY A 105 9.79 13.25 -5.36
N LEU A 106 10.58 14.00 -6.14
CA LEU A 106 10.07 14.83 -7.22
C LEU A 106 10.34 14.20 -8.59
N ARG A 107 9.33 14.20 -9.47
CA ARG A 107 9.45 13.94 -10.92
C ARG A 107 9.14 15.24 -11.64
N ASN A 108 10.07 15.75 -12.44
CA ASN A 108 9.93 17.01 -13.18
C ASN A 108 9.51 18.22 -12.30
N GLY A 109 9.98 18.27 -11.04
CA GLY A 109 9.62 19.35 -10.10
C GLY A 109 8.27 19.18 -9.40
N HIS A 110 7.58 18.05 -9.60
CA HIS A 110 6.30 17.73 -8.97
C HIS A 110 6.41 16.49 -8.07
N PRO A 111 5.68 16.42 -6.95
CA PRO A 111 5.69 15.23 -6.11
C PRO A 111 5.30 13.96 -6.87
N LEU A 112 5.99 12.86 -6.61
CA LEU A 112 5.68 11.53 -7.12
C LEU A 112 5.19 10.64 -5.97
N ILE A 113 4.03 10.02 -6.15
CA ILE A 113 3.45 9.06 -5.20
C ILE A 113 3.36 7.69 -5.87
N ALA A 114 3.97 6.68 -5.27
CA ALA A 114 3.78 5.29 -5.63
C ALA A 114 2.49 4.77 -4.99
N ALA A 115 1.40 4.78 -5.73
CA ALA A 115 0.06 4.46 -5.24
C ALA A 115 -0.21 2.95 -5.25
N VAL A 116 -0.54 2.42 -4.07
CA VAL A 116 -0.91 1.02 -3.87
C VAL A 116 -2.42 0.85 -3.62
N LEU A 117 -3.13 1.96 -3.46
CA LEU A 117 -4.59 2.00 -3.36
C LEU A 117 -5.14 3.26 -4.06
N ILE A 118 -6.20 3.09 -4.84
CA ILE A 118 -6.90 4.17 -5.57
C ILE A 118 -8.40 3.99 -5.38
N GLU A 119 -9.06 5.02 -4.87
CA GLU A 119 -10.51 5.10 -4.66
C GLU A 119 -11.11 6.13 -5.60
N THR A 120 -12.29 5.84 -6.17
CA THR A 120 -13.06 6.81 -6.96
C THR A 120 -14.02 7.54 -6.03
N LEU A 121 -14.21 8.83 -6.27
CA LEU A 121 -15.03 9.73 -5.47
C LEU A 121 -16.34 10.11 -6.15
#